data_AF-A0A229UHT1-F1
#
_entry.id   AF-A0A229UHT1-F1
#
_cell.length_a   1.000
_cell.length_b   1.000
_cell.length_c   1.000
_cell.angle_alpha   90.00
_cell.angle_beta   90.00
_cell.angle_gamma   90.00
#
_symmetry.space_group_name_H-M   'P 1'
#
loop_
_entity.id
_entity.type
_entity.pdbx_description
1 polymer ?
#
loop_
_entity_poly.entity_id
_entity_poly.type
_entity_poly.pdbx_seq_one_letter_code
_entity_poly.pdbx_strand_id
1 'polypeptide(L)'
;MKSWDDVRKNTSSVPEEELHALEFTAKLVAKIIHKRKELGWTQAQLAQAAGLQQSAVARIEKAKVVPKIDTIQILAKAVGMKLDLVIDEQAAAVV
;
A
#
# COMPACT_ATOMS: atom_id res chain seq x y z
N MET A 1 4.19 -27.16 24.71
CA MET A 1 4.81 -26.39 23.61
C MET A 1 3.83 -25.28 23.27
N LYS A 2 4.22 -24.00 23.37
CA LYS A 2 3.29 -22.90 23.08
C LYS A 2 2.94 -22.93 21.58
N SER A 3 1.64 -22.88 21.26
CA SER A 3 1.19 -22.77 19.88
C SER A 3 1.63 -21.42 19.31
N TRP A 4 1.83 -21.35 17.99
CA TRP A 4 2.05 -20.05 17.32
C TRP A 4 0.90 -19.08 17.63
N ASP A 5 -0.32 -19.59 17.81
CA ASP A 5 -1.48 -18.80 18.24
C ASP A 5 -1.35 -18.23 19.67
N ASP A 6 -0.69 -18.95 20.58
CA ASP A 6 -0.45 -18.50 21.95
C ASP A 6 0.62 -17.40 22.01
N VAL A 7 1.60 -17.48 21.11
CA VAL A 7 2.62 -16.43 20.95
C VAL A 7 1.98 -15.20 20.33
N ARG A 8 1.15 -15.33 19.29
CA ARG A 8 0.50 -14.17 18.66
C ARG A 8 -0.40 -13.40 19.64
N LYS A 9 -1.20 -14.10 20.44
CA LYS A 9 -2.09 -13.49 21.43
C LYS A 9 -1.36 -12.73 22.55
N ASN A 10 -0.10 -13.09 22.83
CA ASN A 10 0.73 -12.45 23.87
C ASN A 10 1.90 -11.61 23.33
N THR A 11 2.14 -11.58 22.00
CA THR A 11 3.37 -11.02 21.40
C THR A 11 3.10 -10.13 20.18
N SER A 12 1.87 -9.98 19.70
CA SER A 12 1.60 -8.96 18.67
C SER A 12 1.55 -7.57 19.31
N SER A 13 2.71 -6.94 19.47
CA SER A 13 2.83 -5.57 20.00
C SER A 13 2.35 -4.49 19.03
N VAL A 14 1.89 -4.87 17.83
CA VAL A 14 1.37 -3.94 16.82
C VAL A 14 -0.11 -3.69 17.16
N PRO A 15 -0.51 -2.44 17.48
CA PRO A 15 -1.90 -2.08 17.69
C PRO A 15 -2.76 -2.41 16.46
N GLU A 16 -4.02 -2.78 16.68
CA GLU A 16 -4.96 -3.11 15.60
C GLU A 16 -5.10 -1.98 14.57
N GLU A 17 -5.06 -0.73 15.02
CA GLU A 17 -5.07 0.45 14.15
C GLU A 17 -3.87 0.50 13.20
N GLU A 18 -2.69 0.10 13.68
CA GLU A 18 -1.46 0.07 12.87
C GLU A 18 -1.54 -1.06 11.83
N LEU A 19 -2.14 -2.20 12.18
CA LEU A 19 -2.45 -3.27 11.23
C LEU A 19 -3.41 -2.78 10.14
N HIS A 20 -4.50 -2.11 10.50
CA HIS A 20 -5.46 -1.57 9.55
C HIS A 20 -4.83 -0.53 8.60
N ALA A 21 -4.01 0.38 9.13
CA ALA A 21 -3.30 1.36 8.31
C ALA A 21 -2.32 0.71 7.32
N LEU A 22 -1.63 -0.36 7.76
CA LEU A 22 -0.73 -1.13 6.92
C LEU A 22 -1.49 -1.88 5.81
N GLU A 23 -2.60 -2.54 6.16
CA GLU A 23 -3.47 -3.21 5.19
C GLU A 23 -4.03 -2.24 4.16
N PHE A 24 -4.50 -1.07 4.60
CA PHE A 24 -4.97 -0.03 3.70
C PHE A 24 -3.87 0.44 2.75
N THR A 25 -2.68 0.71 3.27
CA THR A 25 -1.51 1.11 2.46
C THR A 25 -1.15 0.03 1.43
N ALA A 26 -1.14 -1.25 1.84
CA ALA A 26 -0.86 -2.37 0.95
C ALA A 26 -1.91 -2.47 -0.18
N LYS A 27 -3.20 -2.28 0.12
CA LYS A 27 -4.28 -2.25 -0.88
C LYS A 27 -4.07 -1.12 -1.90
N LEU A 28 -3.69 0.08 -1.47
CA LEU A 28 -3.42 1.20 -2.37
C LEU A 28 -2.23 0.90 -3.30
N VAL A 29 -1.13 0.40 -2.74
CA VAL A 29 0.06 0.02 -3.52
C VAL A 29 -0.30 -1.08 -4.54
N ALA A 30 -1.07 -2.08 -4.15
CA ALA A 30 -1.49 -3.16 -5.05
C ALA A 30 -2.30 -2.63 -6.25
N LYS A 31 -3.21 -1.67 -6.03
CA LYS A 31 -3.98 -1.03 -7.11
C LYS A 31 -3.07 -0.29 -8.10
N ILE A 32 -2.07 0.43 -7.60
CA ILE A 32 -1.08 1.13 -8.44
C ILE A 32 -0.26 0.13 -9.26
N ILE A 33 0.22 -0.96 -8.64
CA ILE A 33 0.98 -2.01 -9.34
C ILE A 33 0.13 -2.65 -10.43
N HIS A 34 -1.14 -2.93 -10.14
CA HIS A 34 -2.06 -3.48 -11.14
C HIS A 34 -2.20 -2.52 -12.32
N LYS A 35 -2.44 -1.22 -12.05
CA LYS A 35 -2.57 -0.23 -13.11
C LYS A 35 -1.29 -0.08 -13.94
N ARG A 36 -0.11 -0.07 -13.30
CA ARG A 36 1.18 -0.08 -14.00
C ARG A 36 1.28 -1.26 -14.97
N LYS A 37 0.88 -2.46 -14.54
CA LYS A 37 0.92 -3.67 -15.37
C LYS A 37 -0.07 -3.60 -16.53
N GLU A 38 -1.27 -3.07 -16.33
CA GLU A 38 -2.24 -2.82 -17.42
C GLU A 38 -1.67 -1.88 -18.50
N LEU A 39 -0.92 -0.86 -18.08
CA LEU A 39 -0.22 0.06 -18.99
C LEU A 39 0.98 -0.58 -19.71
N GLY A 40 1.35 -1.84 -19.37
CA GLY A 40 2.53 -2.51 -19.91
C GLY A 40 3.85 -1.91 -19.41
N TRP A 41 3.83 -1.11 -18.35
CA TRP A 41 5.01 -0.39 -17.88
C TRP A 41 5.91 -1.25 -17.00
N THR A 42 7.21 -1.09 -17.16
CA THR A 42 8.24 -1.56 -16.23
C THR A 42 8.25 -0.72 -14.93
N GLN A 43 8.92 -1.23 -13.89
CA GLN A 43 9.14 -0.45 -12.66
C GLN A 43 9.96 0.83 -12.92
N ALA A 44 10.88 0.80 -13.88
CA ALA A 44 11.68 1.96 -14.26
C ALA A 44 10.83 3.04 -14.92
N GLN A 45 9.87 2.66 -15.77
CA GLN A 45 8.95 3.60 -16.41
C GLN A 45 8.01 4.26 -15.40
N LEU A 46 7.47 3.50 -14.43
CA LEU A 46 6.70 4.08 -13.34
C LEU A 46 7.55 5.04 -12.50
N ALA A 47 8.78 4.65 -12.17
CA ALA A 47 9.69 5.50 -11.41
C ALA A 47 9.99 6.82 -12.13
N GLN A 48 10.24 6.76 -13.44
CA GLN A 48 10.44 7.94 -14.28
C GLN A 48 9.21 8.85 -14.30
N ALA A 49 8.02 8.28 -14.53
CA ALA A 49 6.76 9.04 -14.54
C ALA A 49 6.43 9.67 -13.17
N ALA A 50 6.84 9.01 -12.08
CA ALA A 50 6.65 9.45 -10.71
C ALA A 50 7.75 10.40 -10.20
N GLY A 51 8.84 10.62 -10.95
CA GLY A 51 10.00 11.38 -10.47
C GLY A 51 10.74 10.70 -9.32
N LEU A 52 10.71 9.37 -9.23
CA LEU A 52 11.31 8.56 -8.18
C LEU A 52 12.46 7.70 -8.70
N GLN A 53 13.28 7.20 -7.78
CA GLN A 53 14.29 6.19 -8.10
C GLN A 53 13.63 4.83 -8.35
N GLN A 54 14.09 4.08 -9.35
CA GLN A 54 13.55 2.74 -9.66
C GLN A 54 13.71 1.78 -8.47
N SER A 55 14.80 1.90 -7.70
CA SER A 55 15.04 1.11 -6.50
C SER A 55 14.01 1.40 -5.39
N ALA A 56 13.53 2.64 -5.27
CA ALA A 56 12.46 3.00 -4.34
C ALA A 56 11.15 2.34 -4.74
N VAL A 57 10.76 2.42 -6.03
CA VAL A 57 9.57 1.75 -6.57
C VAL A 57 9.67 0.23 -6.35
N ALA A 58 10.81 -0.40 -6.66
CA ALA A 58 11.00 -1.83 -6.46
C ALA A 58 10.85 -2.27 -5.00
N ARG A 59 11.34 -1.47 -4.04
CA ARG A 59 11.17 -1.75 -2.60
C ARG A 59 9.71 -1.62 -2.15
N ILE A 60 9.00 -0.61 -2.66
CA ILE A 60 7.56 -0.44 -2.40
C ILE A 60 6.78 -1.63 -2.94
N GLU A 61 7.01 -2.02 -4.21
CA GLU A 61 6.27 -3.12 -4.83
C GLU A 61 6.54 -4.49 -4.19
N LYS A 62 7.72 -4.66 -3.58
CA LYS A 62 8.11 -5.88 -2.85
C LYS A 62 7.73 -5.83 -1.36
N ALA A 63 6.95 -4.83 -0.93
CA ALA A 63 6.58 -4.61 0.48
C ALA A 63 7.80 -4.55 1.43
N LYS A 64 8.95 -4.06 0.95
CA LYS A 64 10.17 -3.86 1.75
C LYS A 64 10.22 -2.50 2.44
N VAL A 65 9.29 -1.61 2.10
CA VAL A 65 9.09 -0.32 2.75
C VAL A 65 7.62 0.03 2.67
N VAL A 66 7.09 0.62 3.74
CA VAL A 66 5.75 1.19 3.75
C VAL A 66 5.87 2.63 3.23
N PRO A 67 5.32 2.95 2.05
CA PRO A 67 5.38 4.31 1.52
C PRO A 67 4.51 5.25 2.36
N LYS A 68 4.92 6.51 2.45
CA LYS A 68 4.09 7.58 2.99
C LYS A 68 2.96 7.93 2.01
N ILE A 69 1.91 8.57 2.52
CA ILE A 69 0.73 8.94 1.73
C ILE A 69 1.07 9.85 0.53
N ASP A 70 2.05 10.75 0.68
CA ASP A 70 2.55 11.62 -0.39
C ASP A 70 3.10 10.81 -1.58
N THR A 71 3.84 9.74 -1.28
CA THR A 71 4.47 8.85 -2.23
C THR A 71 3.41 8.02 -2.95
N ILE A 72 2.39 7.55 -2.23
CA ILE A 72 1.23 6.88 -2.82
C ILE A 72 0.50 7.81 -3.79
N GLN A 73 0.29 9.08 -3.42
CA GLN A 73 -0.36 10.06 -4.30
C GLN A 73 0.46 10.34 -5.56
N ILE A 74 1.78 10.49 -5.44
CA ILE A 74 2.69 10.69 -6.58
C ILE A 74 2.62 9.50 -7.53
N LEU A 75 2.72 8.28 -7.00
CA LEU A 75 2.65 7.04 -7.79
C LEU A 75 1.27 6.86 -8.45
N ALA A 76 0.18 7.14 -7.72
CA ALA A 76 -1.18 7.08 -8.25
C ALA A 76 -1.34 8.04 -9.44
N LYS A 77 -0.91 9.30 -9.29
CA LYS A 77 -0.97 10.30 -10.37
C LYS A 77 -0.16 9.85 -11.59
N ALA A 78 1.01 9.27 -11.38
CA ALA A 78 1.88 8.78 -12.46
C ALA A 78 1.20 7.70 -13.33
N VAL A 79 0.29 6.88 -12.76
CA VAL A 79 -0.48 5.87 -13.49
C VAL A 79 -1.89 6.32 -13.89
N GLY A 80 -2.18 7.63 -13.79
CA GLY A 80 -3.49 8.20 -14.15
C GLY A 80 -4.60 7.96 -13.13
N MET A 81 -4.25 7.69 -11.88
CA MET A 81 -5.20 7.52 -10.77
C MET A 81 -5.20 8.75 -9.86
N LYS A 82 -6.32 8.97 -9.17
CA LYS A 82 -6.43 9.91 -8.06
C LYS A 82 -6.76 9.16 -6.78
N LEU A 83 -6.17 9.60 -5.67
CA LEU A 83 -6.62 9.20 -4.35
C LEU A 83 -7.75 10.16 -3.94
N ASP A 84 -8.89 9.61 -3.54
CA ASP A 84 -10.09 10.38 -3.22
C ASP A 84 -10.81 9.75 -2.03
N LEU A 85 -11.56 10.57 -1.30
CA LEU A 85 -12.41 10.11 -0.20
C LEU A 85 -13.86 10.16 -0.69
N VAL A 86 -14.53 9.02 -0.59
CA VAL A 86 -15.94 8.88 -0.98
C VAL A 86 -16.74 8.45 0.24
N ILE A 87 -18.02 8.80 0.26
CA ILE A 87 -18.93 8.29 1.28
C ILE A 87 -19.06 6.79 1.05
N ASP A 88 -18.72 6.03 2.09
CA ASP A 88 -18.86 4.58 2.11
C ASP A 88 -19.85 4.21 3.21
N GLU A 89 -21.08 3.91 2.80
CA GLU A 89 -22.18 3.53 3.71
C GLU A 89 -21.89 2.21 4.43
N GLN A 90 -20.99 1.37 3.89
CA GLN A 90 -20.59 0.11 4.50
C GLN A 90 -19.46 0.33 5.51
N ALA A 91 -18.63 1.36 5.34
CA ALA A 91 -17.61 1.75 6.31
C ALA A 91 -18.20 2.33 7.60
N ALA A 92 -19.34 3.03 7.52
CA ALA A 92 -20.02 3.61 8.70
C ALA A 92 -20.69 2.56 9.61
N ALA A 93 -20.95 1.35 9.11
CA ALA A 93 -21.61 0.28 9.86
C ALA A 93 -20.65 -0.57 10.72
N VAL A 94 -19.35 -0.27 10.71
CA VAL A 94 -18.29 -1.04 11.41
C VAL A 94 -17.76 -0.30 12.66
N VAL A 95 -18.45 0.76 13.12
CA VAL A 95 -18.13 1.47 14.37
C VAL A 95 -18.99 0.96 15.53
#